data_AF-E9HL66-F1
#
_entry.id   AF-E9HL66-F1
#
_cell.length_a   1.000
_cell.length_b   1.000
_cell.length_c   1.000
_cell.angle_alpha   90.00
_cell.angle_beta   90.00
_cell.angle_gamma   90.00
#
_symmetry.space_group_name_H-M   'P 1'
#
loop_
_entity.id
_entity.type
_entity.pdbx_description
1 polymer ?
#
loop_
_entity_poly.entity_id
_entity_poly.type
_entity_poly.pdbx_seq_one_letter_code
_entity_poly.pdbx_strand_id
1 'polypeptide(L)'
;MNQRPASDRPRVVLANDAVEERPARQKHQAGKAAVCNRETPEEQRARLQSQALRMKIFRQDESEAERSARLRDQALRQKALRHEESEAEKLARLWEHEESDAEKAARLREQALRQSSMRNEELEAEKVSRLREQSLRQRCLRNKEIDSENQTRLREQLVRQEDLRDNETEESNLSRLQDQSSRQENVRGRETREERIERAISVRFRHQINLFDENEQEGRVDHPEYMADYRATENEKEAAARREENRCRMELRRELEDQRERENEELRARDALDHGEIIPIENVEEEALRLQLMTERDRRGNPRTHRQACKEIVVEDRVHLHDCGDLTNICSECDAKHFAKEMPKDKKFQQCCAKGNVIIPPAKPCPEPLASLLQNRHPQVAQIYPLDIQEMD
;
A
#
# COMPACT_ATOMS: atom_id res chain seq x y z
N MET A 1 56.71 -99.10 3.14
CA MET A 1 55.44 -98.71 2.50
C MET A 1 55.62 -97.33 1.90
N ASN A 2 55.49 -97.24 0.58
CA ASN A 2 55.60 -96.01 -0.19
C ASN A 2 54.39 -95.10 0.05
N GLN A 3 54.57 -93.77 0.15
CA GLN A 3 54.07 -92.81 -0.85
C GLN A 3 54.35 -91.34 -0.46
N ARG A 4 54.45 -90.52 -1.51
CA ARG A 4 55.14 -89.24 -1.69
C ARG A 4 54.44 -88.01 -1.08
N PRO A 5 55.17 -86.89 -0.91
CA PRO A 5 54.59 -85.60 -0.53
C PRO A 5 53.88 -84.95 -1.73
N ALA A 6 52.69 -84.39 -1.50
CA ALA A 6 51.94 -83.64 -2.50
C ALA A 6 52.34 -82.16 -2.47
N SER A 7 53.35 -81.81 -3.25
CA SER A 7 53.48 -80.50 -3.88
C SER A 7 52.42 -80.32 -4.98
N ASP A 8 52.08 -79.08 -5.28
CA ASP A 8 51.23 -78.60 -6.39
C ASP A 8 49.70 -78.73 -6.24
N ARG A 9 49.10 -77.76 -5.53
CA ARG A 9 47.77 -77.26 -5.90
C ARG A 9 47.94 -75.99 -6.74
N PRO A 10 47.53 -75.98 -8.02
CA PRO A 10 47.55 -74.76 -8.80
C PRO A 10 46.51 -73.81 -8.21
N ARG A 11 46.97 -72.60 -7.87
CA ARG A 11 46.13 -71.44 -7.57
C ARG A 11 45.31 -71.17 -8.84
N VAL A 12 44.06 -71.63 -8.87
CA VAL A 12 43.11 -71.26 -9.93
C VAL A 12 42.92 -69.75 -9.81
N VAL A 13 43.68 -69.02 -10.62
CA VAL A 13 43.37 -67.65 -10.97
C VAL A 13 42.05 -67.75 -11.72
N LEU A 14 40.93 -67.42 -11.07
CA LEU A 14 39.68 -67.15 -11.77
C LEU A 14 39.97 -65.99 -12.71
N ALA A 15 40.19 -66.34 -13.98
CA ALA A 15 40.45 -65.43 -15.05
C ALA A 15 39.28 -64.44 -15.17
N ASN A 16 39.61 -63.24 -15.61
CA ASN A 16 38.70 -62.13 -15.83
C ASN A 16 37.74 -62.38 -17.02
N ASP A 17 36.94 -63.45 -17.00
CA ASP A 17 35.88 -63.73 -17.99
C ASP A 17 34.59 -62.89 -17.74
N ALA A 18 34.65 -61.89 -16.86
CA ALA A 18 33.46 -61.38 -16.19
C ALA A 18 32.91 -60.03 -16.68
N VAL A 19 33.52 -59.36 -17.67
CA VAL A 19 33.10 -57.99 -18.07
C VAL A 19 32.42 -57.93 -19.44
N GLU A 20 32.87 -58.69 -20.45
CA GLU A 20 32.28 -58.64 -21.80
C GLU A 20 31.12 -59.62 -22.04
N GLU A 21 31.11 -60.80 -21.38
CA GLU A 21 30.01 -61.76 -21.53
C GLU A 21 28.73 -61.34 -20.80
N ARG A 22 28.85 -60.53 -19.75
CA ARG A 22 27.72 -60.11 -18.91
C ARG A 22 26.73 -59.19 -19.65
N PRO A 23 27.18 -58.17 -20.42
CA PRO A 23 26.32 -57.40 -21.31
C PRO A 23 25.61 -58.26 -22.37
N ALA A 24 26.31 -59.24 -22.96
CA ALA A 24 25.74 -60.12 -23.99
C ALA A 24 24.62 -61.02 -23.43
N ARG A 25 24.84 -61.59 -22.23
CA ARG A 25 23.82 -62.38 -21.52
C ARG A 25 22.62 -61.52 -21.11
N GLN A 26 22.85 -60.29 -20.62
CA GLN A 26 21.76 -59.36 -20.27
C GLN A 26 20.95 -58.94 -21.50
N LYS A 27 21.60 -58.64 -22.63
CA LYS A 27 20.92 -58.34 -23.90
C LYS A 27 20.07 -59.52 -24.38
N HIS A 28 20.59 -60.74 -24.27
CA HIS A 28 19.85 -61.95 -24.63
C HIS A 28 18.65 -62.20 -23.71
N GLN A 29 18.77 -61.96 -22.40
CA GLN A 29 17.66 -62.07 -21.44
C GLN A 29 16.61 -60.96 -21.64
N ALA A 30 17.04 -59.72 -21.87
CA ALA A 30 16.15 -58.60 -22.19
C ALA A 30 15.41 -58.83 -23.52
N GLY A 31 16.11 -59.37 -24.53
CA GLY A 31 15.51 -59.77 -25.80
C GLY A 31 14.44 -60.86 -25.63
N LYS A 32 14.68 -61.87 -24.78
CA LYS A 32 13.68 -62.89 -24.44
C LYS A 32 12.46 -62.32 -23.72
N ALA A 33 12.65 -61.40 -22.78
CA ALA A 33 11.55 -60.71 -22.11
C ALA A 33 10.73 -59.84 -23.08
N ALA A 34 11.38 -59.12 -24.00
CA ALA A 34 10.70 -58.30 -24.99
C ALA A 34 9.87 -59.13 -26.01
N VAL A 35 10.37 -60.30 -26.41
CA VAL A 35 9.72 -61.17 -27.42
C VAL A 35 8.53 -61.96 -26.84
N CYS A 36 8.52 -62.26 -25.53
CA CYS A 36 7.46 -63.05 -24.90
C CYS A 36 6.31 -62.23 -24.25
N ASN A 37 6.37 -60.89 -24.26
CA ASN A 37 5.34 -60.05 -23.63
C ASN A 37 4.16 -59.77 -24.57
N ARG A 38 3.26 -60.75 -24.74
CA ARG A 38 1.87 -60.51 -25.18
C ARG A 38 0.96 -60.62 -23.96
N GLU A 39 0.92 -59.56 -23.17
CA GLU A 39 0.07 -59.48 -21.98
C GLU A 39 -1.29 -58.90 -22.33
N THR A 40 -2.33 -59.42 -21.70
CA THR A 40 -3.67 -58.82 -21.78
C THR A 40 -3.74 -57.53 -20.94
N PRO A 41 -4.66 -56.60 -21.24
CA PRO A 41 -4.81 -55.37 -20.45
C PRO A 41 -5.16 -55.64 -18.98
N GLU A 42 -5.82 -56.77 -18.68
CA GLU A 42 -6.15 -57.18 -17.31
C GLU A 42 -4.92 -57.69 -16.56
N GLU A 43 -4.07 -58.51 -17.19
CA GLU A 43 -2.79 -58.96 -16.63
C GLU A 43 -1.83 -57.77 -16.42
N GLN A 44 -1.83 -56.81 -17.35
CA GLN A 44 -1.07 -55.57 -17.23
C GLN A 44 -1.54 -54.75 -16.01
N ARG A 45 -2.85 -54.59 -15.83
CA ARG A 45 -3.44 -53.92 -14.66
C ARG A 45 -3.10 -54.64 -13.35
N ALA A 46 -3.23 -55.96 -13.30
CA ALA A 46 -2.92 -56.76 -12.12
C ALA A 46 -1.43 -56.66 -11.73
N ARG A 47 -0.53 -56.67 -12.71
CA ARG A 47 0.91 -56.47 -12.49
C ARG A 47 1.22 -55.08 -11.97
N LEU A 48 0.62 -54.03 -12.56
CA LEU A 48 0.80 -52.65 -12.10
C LEU A 48 0.24 -52.42 -10.70
N GLN A 49 -0.93 -52.99 -10.37
CA GLN A 49 -1.49 -52.96 -9.02
C GLN A 49 -0.56 -53.65 -8.02
N SER A 50 -0.05 -54.83 -8.37
CA SER A 50 0.90 -55.57 -7.53
C SER A 50 2.25 -54.85 -7.38
N GLN A 51 2.70 -54.14 -8.40
CA GLN A 51 3.88 -53.27 -8.32
C GLN A 51 3.61 -52.06 -7.43
N ALA A 52 2.46 -51.40 -7.56
CA ALA A 52 2.07 -50.26 -6.74
C ALA A 52 1.93 -50.64 -5.26
N LEU A 53 1.34 -51.80 -4.96
CA LEU A 53 1.24 -52.34 -3.59
C LEU A 53 2.63 -52.64 -3.02
N ARG A 54 3.51 -53.30 -3.77
CA ARG A 54 4.90 -53.52 -3.34
C ARG A 54 5.62 -52.20 -3.04
N MET A 55 5.51 -51.22 -3.95
CA MET A 55 6.10 -49.89 -3.73
C MET A 55 5.49 -49.16 -2.53
N LYS A 56 4.21 -49.37 -2.23
CA LYS A 56 3.54 -48.78 -1.06
C LYS A 56 4.08 -49.38 0.24
N ILE A 57 4.28 -50.70 0.28
CA ILE A 57 4.88 -51.41 1.43
C ILE A 57 6.32 -50.92 1.65
N PHE A 58 7.15 -50.89 0.60
CA PHE A 58 8.52 -50.36 0.69
C PHE A 58 8.58 -48.89 1.14
N ARG A 59 7.54 -48.08 0.88
CA ARG A 59 7.45 -46.68 1.33
C ARG A 59 6.97 -46.52 2.76
N GLN A 60 6.28 -47.51 3.32
CA GLN A 60 5.78 -47.49 4.70
C GLN A 60 6.90 -47.80 5.70
N ASP A 61 7.80 -48.73 5.33
CA ASP A 61 8.91 -49.17 6.18
C ASP A 61 10.19 -48.32 5.98
N GLU A 62 10.10 -47.24 5.22
CA GLU A 62 11.24 -46.40 4.84
C GLU A 62 11.64 -45.45 5.99
N SER A 63 12.95 -45.38 6.27
CA SER A 63 13.49 -44.40 7.22
C SER A 63 13.44 -42.97 6.67
N GLU A 64 13.43 -41.94 7.53
CA GLU A 64 13.47 -40.55 7.09
C GLU A 64 14.70 -40.22 6.22
N ALA A 65 15.83 -40.86 6.51
CA ALA A 65 17.06 -40.73 5.73
C ALA A 65 16.90 -41.26 4.30
N GLU A 66 16.33 -42.47 4.13
CA GLU A 66 16.03 -43.07 2.83
C GLU A 66 14.97 -42.26 2.07
N ARG A 67 13.92 -41.80 2.77
CA ARG A 67 12.88 -40.94 2.19
C ARG A 67 13.48 -39.66 1.64
N SER A 68 14.35 -39.00 2.42
CA SER A 68 15.03 -37.78 1.99
C SER A 68 15.98 -38.03 0.82
N ALA A 69 16.71 -39.15 0.80
CA ALA A 69 17.61 -39.53 -0.29
C ALA A 69 16.83 -39.79 -1.58
N ARG A 70 15.73 -40.54 -1.54
CA ARG A 70 14.87 -40.78 -2.71
C ARG A 70 14.25 -39.49 -3.24
N LEU A 71 13.76 -38.61 -2.38
CA LEU A 71 13.18 -37.32 -2.81
C LEU A 71 14.24 -36.42 -3.44
N ARG A 72 15.46 -36.37 -2.88
CA ARG A 72 16.60 -35.65 -3.49
C ARG A 72 16.95 -36.24 -4.86
N ASP A 73 17.07 -37.55 -4.96
CA ASP A 73 17.39 -38.26 -6.19
C ASP A 73 16.28 -38.11 -7.26
N GLN A 74 15.01 -38.11 -6.84
CA GLN A 74 13.87 -37.76 -7.69
C GLN A 74 13.94 -36.31 -8.17
N ALA A 75 14.27 -35.35 -7.30
CA ALA A 75 14.43 -33.95 -7.66
C ALA A 75 15.61 -33.73 -8.62
N LEU A 76 16.73 -34.44 -8.41
CA LEU A 76 17.89 -34.40 -9.30
C LEU A 76 17.57 -34.99 -10.68
N ARG A 77 16.86 -36.13 -10.75
CA ARG A 77 16.37 -36.67 -12.02
C ARG A 77 15.43 -35.72 -12.74
N GLN A 78 14.48 -35.13 -12.02
CA GLN A 78 13.61 -34.11 -12.60
C GLN A 78 14.39 -32.90 -13.09
N LYS A 79 15.43 -32.47 -12.36
CA LYS A 79 16.28 -31.35 -12.75
C LYS A 79 17.14 -31.68 -13.99
N ALA A 80 17.65 -32.90 -14.10
CA ALA A 80 18.40 -33.37 -15.27
C ALA A 80 17.50 -33.41 -16.51
N LEU A 81 16.30 -33.97 -16.40
CA LEU A 81 15.30 -33.96 -17.47
C LEU A 81 14.96 -32.52 -17.89
N ARG A 82 14.78 -31.59 -16.94
CA ARG A 82 14.56 -30.16 -17.21
C ARG A 82 15.71 -29.44 -17.89
N HIS A 83 16.95 -29.91 -17.70
CA HIS A 83 18.13 -29.33 -18.32
C HIS A 83 18.29 -29.81 -19.78
N GLU A 84 17.86 -31.02 -20.08
CA GLU A 84 17.88 -31.64 -21.42
C GLU A 84 16.72 -31.19 -22.31
N GLU A 85 15.70 -30.56 -21.74
CA GLU A 85 14.54 -30.04 -22.49
C GLU A 85 14.88 -28.86 -23.40
N SER A 86 14.37 -28.94 -24.62
CA SER A 86 14.37 -27.86 -25.60
C SER A 86 13.50 -26.69 -25.13
N GLU A 87 13.74 -25.50 -25.68
CA GLU A 87 12.92 -24.30 -25.37
C GLU A 87 11.45 -24.47 -25.77
N ALA A 88 11.16 -25.24 -26.83
CA ALA A 88 9.81 -25.58 -27.25
C ALA A 88 9.08 -26.46 -26.22
N GLU A 89 9.78 -27.44 -25.61
CA GLU A 89 9.23 -28.29 -24.54
C GLU A 89 9.02 -27.51 -23.24
N LYS A 90 9.90 -26.53 -22.95
CA LYS A 90 9.74 -25.62 -21.80
C LYS A 90 8.50 -24.74 -21.97
N LEU A 91 8.29 -24.19 -23.17
CA LEU A 91 7.11 -23.37 -23.48
C LEU A 91 5.82 -24.21 -23.48
N ALA A 92 5.83 -25.41 -24.07
CA ALA A 92 4.69 -26.32 -24.07
C ALA A 92 4.27 -26.69 -22.64
N ARG A 93 5.21 -26.97 -21.74
CA ARG A 93 4.92 -27.23 -20.32
C ARG A 93 4.36 -26.03 -19.59
N LEU A 94 4.88 -24.84 -19.85
CA LEU A 94 4.35 -23.62 -19.23
C LEU A 94 2.90 -23.39 -19.65
N TRP A 95 2.57 -23.61 -20.92
CA TRP A 95 1.20 -23.59 -21.43
C TRP A 95 0.32 -24.70 -20.85
N GLU A 96 0.86 -25.92 -20.65
CA GLU A 96 0.13 -27.02 -19.97
C GLU A 96 -0.11 -26.75 -18.46
N HIS A 97 0.70 -25.91 -17.83
CA HIS A 97 0.56 -25.51 -16.43
C HIS A 97 -0.09 -24.13 -16.23
N GLU A 98 -0.37 -23.41 -17.31
CA GLU A 98 -1.21 -22.22 -17.27
C GLU A 98 -2.65 -22.66 -17.03
N GLU A 99 -2.96 -22.80 -15.75
CA GLU A 99 -4.33 -23.02 -15.29
C GLU A 99 -5.19 -21.87 -15.82
N SER A 100 -6.19 -22.21 -16.62
CA SER A 100 -7.09 -21.21 -17.17
C SER A 100 -7.84 -20.50 -16.05
N ASP A 101 -8.27 -19.25 -16.28
CA ASP A 101 -9.08 -18.55 -15.28
C ASP A 101 -10.40 -19.29 -14.99
N ALA A 102 -10.90 -20.07 -15.94
CA ALA A 102 -12.05 -20.94 -15.76
C ALA A 102 -11.75 -22.12 -14.81
N GLU A 103 -10.58 -22.75 -14.93
CA GLU A 103 -10.14 -23.82 -14.02
C GLU A 103 -9.86 -23.28 -12.61
N LYS A 104 -9.19 -22.12 -12.50
CA LYS A 104 -8.99 -21.41 -11.22
C LYS A 104 -10.32 -21.11 -10.56
N ALA A 105 -11.28 -20.56 -11.32
CA ALA A 105 -12.60 -20.24 -10.81
C ALA A 105 -13.37 -21.51 -10.38
N ALA A 106 -13.28 -22.60 -11.16
CA ALA A 106 -13.91 -23.88 -10.80
C ALA A 106 -13.33 -24.45 -9.50
N ARG A 107 -12.01 -24.46 -9.34
CA ARG A 107 -11.33 -24.90 -8.11
C ARG A 107 -11.74 -24.05 -6.90
N LEU A 108 -11.78 -22.72 -7.05
CA LEU A 108 -12.19 -21.82 -5.97
C LEU A 108 -13.66 -22.01 -5.59
N ARG A 109 -14.54 -22.23 -6.58
CA ARG A 109 -15.97 -22.56 -6.33
C ARG A 109 -16.10 -23.88 -5.58
N GLU A 110 -15.38 -24.92 -5.99
CA GLU A 110 -15.40 -26.20 -5.29
C GLU A 110 -14.91 -26.06 -3.84
N GLN A 111 -13.83 -25.31 -3.64
CA GLN A 111 -13.32 -25.01 -2.31
C GLN A 111 -14.34 -24.23 -1.46
N ALA A 112 -15.01 -23.23 -2.02
CA ALA A 112 -16.05 -22.46 -1.35
C ALA A 112 -17.25 -23.34 -0.97
N LEU A 113 -17.68 -24.25 -1.85
CA LEU A 113 -18.75 -25.21 -1.57
C LEU A 113 -18.38 -26.15 -0.42
N ARG A 114 -17.16 -26.70 -0.44
CA ARG A 114 -16.65 -27.55 0.67
C ARG A 114 -16.64 -26.77 1.98
N GLN A 115 -16.13 -25.53 1.97
CA GLN A 115 -16.15 -24.66 3.16
C GLN A 115 -17.56 -24.36 3.62
N SER A 116 -18.50 -24.08 2.72
CA SER A 116 -19.91 -23.84 3.07
C SER A 116 -20.56 -25.07 3.69
N SER A 117 -20.29 -26.29 3.19
CA SER A 117 -20.78 -27.53 3.80
C SER A 117 -20.26 -27.67 5.23
N MET A 118 -18.95 -27.50 5.41
CA MET A 118 -18.31 -27.54 6.73
C MET A 118 -18.88 -26.48 7.69
N ARG A 119 -19.29 -25.31 7.19
CA ARG A 119 -19.91 -24.24 7.99
C ARG A 119 -21.35 -24.54 8.36
N ASN A 120 -22.10 -25.24 7.50
CA ASN A 120 -23.49 -25.63 7.76
C ASN A 120 -23.58 -26.77 8.78
N GLU A 121 -22.56 -27.63 8.83
CA GLU A 121 -22.44 -28.75 9.76
C GLU A 121 -21.77 -28.35 11.10
N GLU A 122 -21.26 -27.12 11.21
CA GLU A 122 -20.55 -26.59 12.39
C GLU A 122 -21.48 -26.51 13.61
N LEU A 123 -21.04 -27.06 14.75
CA LEU A 123 -21.78 -26.91 16.02
C LEU A 123 -21.71 -25.46 16.51
N GLU A 124 -22.75 -24.99 17.22
CA GLU A 124 -22.77 -23.60 17.73
C GLU A 124 -21.57 -23.28 18.64
N ALA A 125 -21.08 -24.24 19.44
CA ALA A 125 -19.88 -24.06 20.26
C ALA A 125 -18.60 -23.86 19.43
N GLU A 126 -18.47 -24.58 18.32
CA GLU A 126 -17.35 -24.46 17.38
C GLU A 126 -17.42 -23.12 16.63
N LYS A 127 -18.61 -22.76 16.15
CA LYS A 127 -18.90 -21.49 15.50
C LYS A 127 -18.55 -20.30 16.41
N VAL A 128 -19.00 -20.32 17.67
CA VAL A 128 -18.65 -19.28 18.65
C VAL A 128 -17.15 -19.24 18.89
N SER A 129 -16.48 -20.39 19.02
CA SER A 129 -15.03 -20.44 19.23
C SER A 129 -14.26 -19.84 18.05
N ARG A 130 -14.64 -20.18 16.82
CA ARG A 130 -14.07 -19.60 15.61
C ARG A 130 -14.30 -18.09 15.50
N LEU A 131 -15.53 -17.62 15.78
CA LEU A 131 -15.84 -16.19 15.74
C LEU A 131 -15.07 -15.41 16.81
N ARG A 132 -14.88 -15.99 18.00
CA ARG A 132 -14.00 -15.43 19.04
C ARG A 132 -12.57 -15.32 18.56
N GLU A 133 -12.02 -16.39 17.98
CA GLU A 133 -10.66 -16.39 17.44
C GLU A 133 -10.49 -15.36 16.30
N GLN A 134 -11.49 -15.24 15.41
CA GLN A 134 -11.52 -14.22 14.37
C GLN A 134 -11.54 -12.80 14.96
N SER A 135 -12.36 -12.55 15.98
CA SER A 135 -12.43 -11.27 16.67
C SER A 135 -11.10 -10.92 17.35
N LEU A 136 -10.44 -11.89 17.98
CA LEU A 136 -9.12 -11.70 18.58
C LEU A 136 -8.07 -11.35 17.52
N ARG A 137 -8.03 -12.07 16.40
CA ARG A 137 -7.15 -11.74 15.27
C ARG A 137 -7.38 -10.31 14.77
N GLN A 138 -8.63 -9.93 14.53
CA GLN A 138 -8.98 -8.57 14.09
C GLN A 138 -8.58 -7.51 15.12
N ARG A 139 -8.78 -7.77 16.42
CA ARG A 139 -8.34 -6.86 17.49
C ARG A 139 -6.82 -6.71 17.50
N CYS A 140 -6.07 -7.81 17.37
CA CYS A 140 -4.62 -7.76 17.29
C CYS A 140 -4.11 -6.99 16.06
N LEU A 141 -4.80 -7.11 14.92
CA LEU A 141 -4.48 -6.31 13.73
C LEU A 141 -4.78 -4.82 13.96
N ARG A 142 -5.96 -4.48 14.48
CA ARG A 142 -6.33 -3.09 14.80
C ARG A 142 -5.41 -2.43 15.81
N ASN A 143 -4.92 -3.17 16.80
CA ASN A 143 -3.97 -2.63 17.78
C ASN A 143 -2.56 -2.37 17.20
N LYS A 144 -2.24 -2.96 16.04
CA LYS A 144 -0.96 -2.77 15.33
C LYS A 144 -1.07 -1.82 14.15
N GLU A 145 -2.29 -1.36 13.84
CA GLU A 145 -2.58 -0.47 12.72
C GLU A 145 -1.94 0.89 12.97
N ILE A 146 -1.24 1.42 11.98
CA ILE A 146 -0.70 2.79 12.03
C ILE A 146 -1.79 3.80 11.66
N ASP A 147 -1.61 5.08 12.01
CA ASP A 147 -2.65 6.10 11.82
C ASP A 147 -3.11 6.26 10.36
N SER A 148 -2.19 6.13 9.39
CA SER A 148 -2.54 6.23 7.97
C SER A 148 -3.41 5.05 7.49
N GLU A 149 -3.12 3.83 7.97
CA GLU A 149 -3.93 2.64 7.70
C GLU A 149 -5.31 2.79 8.35
N ASN A 150 -5.35 3.25 9.61
CA ASN A 150 -6.61 3.48 10.33
C ASN A 150 -7.48 4.53 9.62
N GLN A 151 -6.89 5.65 9.19
CA GLN A 151 -7.60 6.65 8.40
C GLN A 151 -8.12 6.10 7.08
N THR A 152 -7.32 5.29 6.37
CA THR A 152 -7.73 4.67 5.11
C THR A 152 -8.90 3.71 5.33
N ARG A 153 -8.81 2.84 6.33
CA ARG A 153 -9.88 1.90 6.71
C ARG A 153 -11.17 2.62 7.10
N LEU A 154 -11.08 3.74 7.82
CA LEU A 154 -12.24 4.57 8.19
C LEU A 154 -12.85 5.26 6.96
N ARG A 155 -12.04 5.78 6.03
CA ARG A 155 -12.53 6.34 4.76
C ARG A 155 -13.26 5.29 3.93
N GLU A 156 -12.67 4.11 3.74
CA GLU A 156 -13.34 2.99 3.04
C GLU A 156 -14.62 2.54 3.74
N GLN A 157 -14.66 2.61 5.07
CA GLN A 157 -15.87 2.31 5.84
C GLN A 157 -16.97 3.36 5.61
N LEU A 158 -16.61 4.65 5.50
CA LEU A 158 -17.56 5.72 5.18
C LEU A 158 -18.13 5.57 3.77
N VAL A 159 -17.26 5.35 2.77
CA VAL A 159 -17.71 5.14 1.37
C VAL A 159 -18.67 3.95 1.29
N ARG A 160 -18.33 2.81 1.89
CA ARG A 160 -19.26 1.66 1.92
C ARG A 160 -20.58 1.97 2.62
N GLN A 161 -20.58 2.82 3.65
CA GLN A 161 -21.84 3.21 4.31
C GLN A 161 -22.67 4.15 3.46
N GLU A 162 -22.03 5.06 2.73
CA GLU A 162 -22.68 5.95 1.78
C GLU A 162 -23.30 5.14 0.63
N ASP A 163 -22.53 4.23 0.02
CA ASP A 163 -23.04 3.32 -1.02
C ASP A 163 -24.25 2.51 -0.52
N LEU A 164 -24.23 2.04 0.73
CA LEU A 164 -25.36 1.32 1.31
C LEU A 164 -26.58 2.22 1.57
N ARG A 165 -26.37 3.51 1.87
CA ARG A 165 -27.46 4.49 2.05
C ARG A 165 -28.08 4.91 0.72
N ASP A 166 -27.26 5.09 -0.30
CA ASP A 166 -27.72 5.48 -1.64
C ASP A 166 -28.53 4.36 -2.32
N ASN A 167 -28.20 3.11 -2.02
CA ASN A 167 -28.93 1.94 -2.50
C ASN A 167 -30.02 1.45 -1.52
N GLU A 168 -30.32 2.21 -0.46
CA GLU A 168 -31.29 1.82 0.56
C GLU A 168 -32.73 1.91 0.01
N THR A 169 -33.55 0.88 0.25
CA THR A 169 -34.99 0.94 -0.07
C THR A 169 -35.72 1.83 0.95
N GLU A 170 -36.85 2.43 0.56
CA GLU A 170 -37.63 3.29 1.48
C GLU A 170 -38.03 2.57 2.77
N GLU A 171 -38.43 1.30 2.68
CA GLU A 171 -38.77 0.48 3.84
C GLU A 171 -37.57 0.27 4.79
N SER A 172 -36.39 -0.02 4.23
CA SER A 172 -35.16 -0.15 5.01
C SER A 172 -34.79 1.18 5.67
N ASN A 173 -34.91 2.29 4.95
CA ASN A 173 -34.61 3.62 5.48
C ASN A 173 -35.54 3.98 6.65
N LEU A 174 -36.84 3.75 6.51
CA LEU A 174 -37.81 3.97 7.58
C LEU A 174 -37.52 3.08 8.80
N SER A 175 -37.23 1.79 8.58
CA SER A 175 -36.86 0.86 9.66
C SER A 175 -35.59 1.31 10.37
N ARG A 176 -34.55 1.72 9.64
CA ARG A 176 -33.29 2.23 10.20
C ARG A 176 -33.49 3.52 11.00
N LEU A 177 -34.31 4.45 10.51
CA LEU A 177 -34.65 5.69 11.22
C LEU A 177 -35.45 5.42 12.49
N GLN A 178 -36.39 4.47 12.44
CA GLN A 178 -37.15 4.04 13.62
C GLN A 178 -36.21 3.42 14.67
N ASP A 179 -35.34 2.51 14.26
CA ASP A 179 -34.32 1.91 15.13
C ASP A 179 -33.39 2.97 15.73
N GLN A 180 -32.98 3.95 14.93
CA GLN A 180 -32.15 5.06 15.40
C GLN A 180 -32.90 5.91 16.44
N SER A 181 -34.17 6.23 16.21
CA SER A 181 -35.02 6.97 17.15
C SER A 181 -35.18 6.21 18.47
N SER A 182 -35.53 4.93 18.41
CA SER A 182 -35.67 4.08 19.61
C SER A 182 -34.35 3.94 20.37
N ARG A 183 -33.21 3.85 19.69
CA ARG A 183 -31.88 3.84 20.34
C ARG A 183 -31.60 5.18 21.04
N GLN A 184 -31.88 6.30 20.40
CA GLN A 184 -31.71 7.62 21.01
C GLN A 184 -32.60 7.81 22.23
N GLU A 185 -33.86 7.37 22.17
CA GLU A 185 -34.78 7.41 23.31
C GLU A 185 -34.25 6.58 24.49
N ASN A 186 -33.79 5.35 24.22
CA ASN A 186 -33.18 4.49 25.23
C ASN A 186 -31.92 5.11 25.86
N VAL A 187 -31.08 5.76 25.06
CA VAL A 187 -29.90 6.49 25.58
C VAL A 187 -30.37 7.64 26.47
N ARG A 188 -31.31 8.48 26.01
CA ARG A 188 -31.87 9.60 26.78
C ARG A 188 -32.54 9.17 28.09
N GLY A 189 -33.19 8.02 28.09
CA GLY A 189 -33.81 7.44 29.29
C GLY A 189 -32.80 6.96 30.34
N ARG A 190 -31.57 6.64 29.91
CA ARG A 190 -30.46 6.19 30.78
C ARG A 190 -29.49 7.30 31.16
N GLU A 191 -29.59 8.48 30.54
CA GLU A 191 -28.73 9.63 30.84
C GLU A 191 -28.80 10.00 32.32
N THR A 192 -27.62 10.18 32.91
CA THR A 192 -27.46 10.81 34.21
C THR A 192 -27.82 12.29 34.15
N ARG A 193 -27.98 12.93 35.32
CA ARG A 193 -28.28 14.37 35.39
C ARG A 193 -27.18 15.22 34.76
N GLU A 194 -25.92 14.83 34.94
CA GLU A 194 -24.75 15.54 34.41
C GLU A 194 -24.72 15.45 32.88
N GLU A 195 -24.82 14.25 32.31
CA GLU A 195 -24.89 14.05 30.85
C GLU A 195 -26.07 14.81 30.21
N ARG A 196 -27.21 14.87 30.90
CA ARG A 196 -28.37 15.66 30.44
C ARG A 196 -28.06 17.16 30.40
N ILE A 197 -27.38 17.68 31.41
CA ILE A 197 -26.99 19.09 31.48
C ILE A 197 -25.96 19.39 30.39
N GLU A 198 -24.93 18.55 30.23
CA GLU A 198 -23.91 18.70 29.18
C GLU A 198 -24.54 18.69 27.78
N ARG A 199 -25.47 17.75 27.52
CA ARG A 199 -26.21 17.72 26.25
C ARG A 199 -27.05 19.00 26.06
N ALA A 200 -27.73 19.48 27.10
CA ALA A 200 -28.52 20.70 27.01
C ALA A 200 -27.64 21.93 26.74
N ILE A 201 -26.46 22.00 27.36
CA ILE A 201 -25.45 23.03 27.12
C ILE A 201 -24.96 22.96 25.67
N SER A 202 -24.57 21.78 25.18
CA SER A 202 -24.13 21.57 23.80
C SER A 202 -25.20 21.93 22.76
N VAL A 203 -26.47 21.57 23.01
CA VAL A 203 -27.60 21.95 22.14
C VAL A 203 -27.80 23.47 22.13
N ARG A 204 -27.74 24.13 23.31
CA ARG A 204 -27.84 25.60 23.39
C ARG A 204 -26.70 26.30 22.66
N PHE A 205 -25.46 25.83 22.82
CA PHE A 205 -24.32 26.39 22.11
C PHE A 205 -24.46 26.24 20.58
N ARG A 206 -24.83 25.06 20.09
CA ARG A 206 -25.08 24.88 18.65
C ARG A 206 -26.20 25.78 18.13
N HIS A 207 -27.29 25.90 18.88
CA HIS A 207 -28.37 26.81 18.51
C HIS A 207 -27.91 28.26 18.47
N GLN A 208 -27.10 28.69 19.44
CA GLN A 208 -26.53 30.03 19.48
C GLN A 208 -25.60 30.29 18.29
N ILE A 209 -24.74 29.33 17.92
CA ILE A 209 -23.89 29.42 16.73
C ILE A 209 -24.75 29.57 15.48
N ASN A 210 -25.76 28.72 15.30
CA ASN A 210 -26.64 28.81 14.13
C ASN A 210 -27.37 30.16 14.04
N LEU A 211 -27.85 30.69 15.17
CA LEU A 211 -28.46 32.02 15.19
C LEU A 211 -27.45 33.13 14.86
N PHE A 212 -26.19 33.00 15.27
CA PHE A 212 -25.14 33.94 14.86
C PHE A 212 -24.87 33.85 13.36
N ASP A 213 -24.77 32.65 12.80
CA ASP A 213 -24.54 32.42 11.37
C ASP A 213 -25.71 32.95 10.51
N GLU A 214 -26.96 32.74 10.95
CA GLU A 214 -28.16 33.27 10.30
C GLU A 214 -28.17 34.82 10.33
N ASN A 215 -27.86 35.44 11.48
CA ASN A 215 -27.79 36.90 11.58
C ASN A 215 -26.60 37.50 10.81
N GLU A 216 -25.46 36.82 10.72
CA GLU A 216 -24.34 37.26 9.87
C GLU A 216 -24.67 37.14 8.38
N GLN A 217 -25.43 36.12 7.98
CA GLN A 217 -25.91 36.00 6.60
C GLN A 217 -26.94 37.08 6.28
N GLU A 218 -27.96 37.29 7.11
CA GLU A 218 -28.97 38.35 6.90
C GLU A 218 -28.32 39.75 6.94
N GLY A 219 -27.43 40.00 7.91
CA GLY A 219 -26.68 41.24 8.01
C GLY A 219 -25.70 41.47 6.85
N ARG A 220 -25.22 40.43 6.16
CA ARG A 220 -24.38 40.61 4.95
C ARG A 220 -25.20 40.93 3.70
N VAL A 221 -26.45 40.50 3.63
CA VAL A 221 -27.30 40.69 2.44
C VAL A 221 -27.84 42.12 2.40
N ASP A 222 -28.24 42.70 3.54
CA ASP A 222 -28.84 44.06 3.57
C ASP A 222 -27.83 45.21 3.76
N HIS A 223 -26.66 44.93 4.34
CA HIS A 223 -25.68 45.96 4.72
C HIS A 223 -24.97 46.65 3.54
N PRO A 224 -24.67 46.00 2.39
CA PRO A 224 -24.04 46.68 1.25
C PRO A 224 -24.96 47.69 0.57
N GLU A 225 -26.24 47.35 0.35
CA GLU A 225 -27.22 48.21 -0.32
C GLU A 225 -27.64 49.37 0.58
N TYR A 226 -27.96 49.10 1.85
CA TYR A 226 -28.28 50.15 2.82
C TYR A 226 -27.12 51.15 3.00
N MET A 227 -25.87 50.68 3.02
CA MET A 227 -24.71 51.58 3.11
C MET A 227 -24.40 52.32 1.81
N ALA A 228 -24.85 51.83 0.65
CA ALA A 228 -24.72 52.55 -0.61
C ALA A 228 -25.69 53.74 -0.67
N ASP A 229 -26.94 53.54 -0.24
CA ASP A 229 -27.95 54.59 -0.19
C ASP A 229 -27.65 55.66 0.86
N TYR A 230 -27.12 55.25 2.03
CA TYR A 230 -26.64 56.18 3.04
C TYR A 230 -25.46 57.03 2.52
N ARG A 231 -24.51 56.42 1.79
CA ARG A 231 -23.38 57.15 1.16
C ARG A 231 -23.82 58.14 0.08
N ALA A 232 -24.93 57.88 -0.61
CA ALA A 232 -25.46 58.77 -1.63
C ALA A 232 -26.06 60.06 -1.06
N THR A 233 -26.47 60.04 0.22
CA THR A 233 -27.09 61.18 0.92
C THR A 233 -26.21 61.81 2.01
N GLU A 234 -25.02 61.23 2.25
CA GLU A 234 -24.07 61.65 3.27
C GLU A 234 -23.52 63.06 3.02
N ASN A 235 -23.52 63.91 4.04
CA ASN A 235 -22.91 65.24 3.94
C ASN A 235 -21.38 65.19 4.18
N GLU A 236 -20.66 66.26 3.83
CA GLU A 236 -19.19 66.28 3.89
C GLU A 236 -18.62 66.03 5.30
N LYS A 237 -19.35 66.44 6.35
CA LYS A 237 -18.93 66.23 7.74
C LYS A 237 -19.09 64.77 8.16
N GLU A 238 -20.19 64.14 7.78
CA GLU A 238 -20.43 62.71 8.00
C GLU A 238 -19.41 61.87 7.21
N ALA A 239 -19.14 62.23 5.95
CA ALA A 239 -18.13 61.57 5.13
C ALA A 239 -16.71 61.71 5.72
N ALA A 240 -16.39 62.84 6.36
CA ALA A 240 -15.12 63.03 7.06
C ALA A 240 -15.05 62.15 8.33
N ALA A 241 -16.11 62.14 9.15
CA ALA A 241 -16.18 61.32 10.35
C ALA A 241 -16.06 59.82 10.05
N ARG A 242 -16.72 59.32 9.00
CA ARG A 242 -16.62 57.93 8.56
C ARG A 242 -15.24 57.56 8.04
N ARG A 243 -14.53 58.47 7.36
CA ARG A 243 -13.13 58.24 6.95
C ARG A 243 -12.23 58.14 8.17
N GLU A 244 -12.46 58.97 9.18
CA GLU A 244 -11.74 58.93 10.44
C GLU A 244 -12.04 57.66 11.25
N GLU A 245 -13.29 57.27 11.36
CA GLU A 245 -13.70 56.00 11.98
C GLU A 245 -13.07 54.80 11.27
N ASN A 246 -13.04 54.79 9.93
CA ASN A 246 -12.36 53.74 9.18
C ASN A 246 -10.85 53.74 9.41
N ARG A 247 -10.21 54.90 9.57
CA ARG A 247 -8.80 54.98 9.98
C ARG A 247 -8.60 54.35 11.36
N CYS A 248 -9.38 54.78 12.36
CA CYS A 248 -9.32 54.24 13.72
C CYS A 248 -9.56 52.72 13.75
N ARG A 249 -10.52 52.21 12.97
CA ARG A 249 -10.82 50.77 12.89
C ARG A 249 -9.69 49.97 12.25
N MET A 250 -9.01 50.55 11.25
CA MET A 250 -7.84 49.93 10.62
C MET A 250 -6.62 49.95 11.55
N GLU A 251 -6.42 51.03 12.30
CA GLU A 251 -5.39 51.15 13.32
C GLU A 251 -5.61 50.13 14.45
N LEU A 252 -6.82 50.05 15.00
CA LEU A 252 -7.16 49.06 16.02
C LEU A 252 -6.95 47.62 15.56
N ARG A 253 -7.26 47.31 14.29
CA ARG A 253 -6.99 45.99 13.71
C ARG A 253 -5.50 45.68 13.66
N ARG A 254 -4.67 46.65 13.27
CA ARG A 254 -3.21 46.50 13.28
C ARG A 254 -2.69 46.28 14.71
N GLU A 255 -3.18 47.04 15.67
CA GLU A 255 -2.79 46.87 17.09
C GLU A 255 -3.15 45.48 17.64
N LEU A 256 -4.33 44.96 17.29
CA LEU A 256 -4.77 43.60 17.65
C LEU A 256 -3.91 42.54 16.97
N GLU A 257 -3.53 42.74 15.72
CA GLU A 257 -2.65 41.84 14.98
C GLU A 257 -1.24 41.81 15.60
N ASP A 258 -0.70 42.99 15.95
CA ASP A 258 0.56 43.13 16.68
C ASP A 258 0.48 42.51 18.09
N GLN A 259 -0.67 42.60 18.77
CA GLN A 259 -0.89 41.92 20.06
C GLN A 259 -0.89 40.41 19.89
N ARG A 260 -1.61 39.87 18.92
CA ARG A 260 -1.63 38.44 18.62
C ARG A 260 -0.24 37.93 18.23
N GLU A 261 0.53 38.72 17.48
CA GLU A 261 1.90 38.36 17.13
C GLU A 261 2.81 38.32 18.36
N ARG A 262 2.69 39.30 19.27
CA ARG A 262 3.40 39.27 20.56
C ARG A 262 3.02 38.08 21.42
N GLU A 263 1.73 37.77 21.55
CA GLU A 263 1.27 36.60 22.30
C GLU A 263 1.77 35.30 21.70
N ASN A 264 1.79 35.20 20.37
CA ASN A 264 2.31 34.03 19.66
C ASN A 264 3.84 33.92 19.80
N GLU A 265 4.57 35.03 19.81
CA GLU A 265 6.01 35.06 20.09
C GLU A 265 6.30 34.66 21.54
N GLU A 266 5.51 35.12 22.51
CA GLU A 266 5.61 34.67 23.90
C GLU A 266 5.32 33.18 24.05
N LEU A 267 4.32 32.67 23.33
CA LEU A 267 4.01 31.25 23.29
C LEU A 267 5.19 30.46 22.71
N ARG A 268 5.75 30.90 21.58
CA ARG A 268 6.97 30.32 21.00
C ARG A 268 8.14 30.34 21.99
N ALA A 269 8.30 31.41 22.76
CA ALA A 269 9.35 31.50 23.78
C ALA A 269 9.13 30.55 24.97
N ARG A 270 7.88 30.35 25.41
CA ARG A 270 7.54 29.36 26.45
C ARG A 270 7.75 27.95 25.96
N ASP A 271 7.27 27.63 24.76
CA ASP A 271 7.45 26.32 24.15
C ASP A 271 8.95 26.00 23.96
N ALA A 272 9.77 27.00 23.60
CA ALA A 272 11.22 26.83 23.52
C ALA A 272 11.89 26.55 24.88
N LEU A 273 11.37 27.09 25.98
CA LEU A 273 11.84 26.77 27.34
C LEU A 273 11.42 25.35 27.76
N ASP A 274 10.17 24.97 27.49
CA ASP A 274 9.65 23.62 27.78
C ASP A 274 10.38 22.55 26.96
N HIS A 275 10.76 22.84 25.71
CA HIS A 275 11.59 21.96 24.90
C HIS A 275 13.09 22.04 25.22
N GLY A 276 13.55 23.08 25.92
CA GLY A 276 14.91 23.19 26.43
C GLY A 276 15.18 22.31 27.66
N GLU A 277 14.14 21.94 28.40
CA GLU A 277 14.22 21.13 29.63
C GLU A 277 14.02 19.62 29.42
N ILE A 278 13.65 19.17 28.21
CA ILE A 278 13.70 17.74 27.86
C ILE A 278 15.15 17.37 27.53
N ILE A 279 16.03 17.41 28.54
CA ILE A 279 17.24 16.62 28.53
C ILE A 279 16.81 15.25 29.07
N PRO A 280 16.71 14.20 28.24
CA PRO A 280 16.64 12.85 28.78
C PRO A 280 17.84 12.73 29.71
N ILE A 281 17.65 12.32 30.96
CA ILE A 281 18.76 11.96 31.85
C ILE A 281 19.42 10.75 31.19
N GLU A 282 20.34 11.01 30.26
CA GLU A 282 21.08 9.99 29.55
C GLU A 282 21.95 9.28 30.58
N ASN A 283 21.81 7.97 30.66
CA ASN A 283 22.75 7.19 31.45
C ASN A 283 24.13 7.28 30.78
N VAL A 284 25.21 7.13 31.55
CA VAL A 284 26.61 7.26 31.04
C VAL A 284 26.88 6.36 29.82
N GLU A 285 26.19 5.21 29.74
CA GLU A 285 26.27 4.27 28.61
C GLU A 285 25.55 4.78 27.35
N GLU A 286 24.43 5.47 27.51
CA GLU A 286 23.65 6.06 26.41
C GLU A 286 24.37 7.30 25.84
N GLU A 287 24.97 8.11 26.71
CA GLU A 287 25.84 9.24 26.31
C GLU A 287 27.04 8.73 25.48
N ALA A 288 27.68 7.65 25.94
CA ALA A 288 28.80 7.02 25.22
C ALA A 288 28.37 6.48 23.84
N LEU A 289 27.21 5.83 23.76
CA LEU A 289 26.65 5.32 22.50
C LEU A 289 26.31 6.46 21.52
N ARG A 290 25.72 7.55 22.01
CA ARG A 290 25.42 8.74 21.20
C ARG A 290 26.70 9.37 20.64
N LEU A 291 27.74 9.49 21.46
CA LEU A 291 29.05 10.01 21.04
C LEU A 291 29.69 9.11 19.98
N GLN A 292 29.56 7.79 20.13
CA GLN A 292 30.04 6.81 19.14
C GLN A 292 29.31 6.96 17.80
N LEU A 293 27.99 7.10 17.82
CA LEU A 293 27.19 7.27 16.60
C LEU A 293 27.50 8.59 15.89
N MET A 294 27.69 9.70 16.62
CA MET A 294 28.10 10.98 16.02
C MET A 294 29.48 10.88 15.38
N THR A 295 30.46 10.31 16.08
CA THR A 295 31.82 10.13 15.54
C THR A 295 31.87 9.17 14.35
N GLU A 296 31.03 8.14 14.31
CA GLU A 296 30.87 7.29 13.14
C GLU A 296 30.22 8.02 11.96
N ARG A 297 29.23 8.88 12.21
CA ARG A 297 28.58 9.68 11.16
C ARG A 297 29.54 10.69 10.55
N ASP A 298 30.35 11.34 11.38
CA ASP A 298 31.39 12.27 10.94
C ASP A 298 32.49 11.58 10.14
N ARG A 299 32.80 10.30 10.46
CA ARG A 299 33.72 9.47 9.67
C ARG A 299 33.12 9.02 8.33
N ARG A 300 31.80 8.84 8.25
CA ARG A 300 31.08 8.40 7.02
C ARG A 300 30.70 9.55 6.10
N GLY A 301 30.65 10.79 6.59
CA GLY A 301 30.32 11.98 5.79
C GLY A 301 31.38 12.26 4.72
N ASN A 302 30.95 12.42 3.46
CA ASN A 302 31.83 12.81 2.35
C ASN A 302 32.49 14.18 2.67
N PRO A 303 33.81 14.25 2.92
CA PRO A 303 34.46 15.45 3.49
C PRO A 303 34.32 16.71 2.63
N ARG A 304 33.96 16.56 1.36
CA ARG A 304 33.87 17.67 0.39
C ARG A 304 32.63 18.53 0.55
N THR A 305 31.46 17.95 0.83
CA THR A 305 30.18 18.71 0.83
C THR A 305 29.90 19.37 2.17
N HIS A 306 30.21 18.70 3.29
CA HIS A 306 30.05 19.27 4.63
C HIS A 306 30.89 20.55 4.82
N ARG A 307 32.14 20.54 4.34
CA ARG A 307 33.04 21.71 4.41
C ARG A 307 32.59 22.88 3.52
N GLN A 308 31.78 22.61 2.50
CA GLN A 308 31.19 23.62 1.62
C GLN A 308 29.91 24.21 2.23
N ALA A 309 29.11 23.37 2.90
CA ALA A 309 27.89 23.78 3.58
C ALA A 309 28.15 24.53 4.90
N CYS A 310 29.23 24.22 5.62
CA CYS A 310 29.63 24.92 6.84
C CYS A 310 30.45 26.21 6.58
N LYS A 311 30.44 26.76 5.36
CA LYS A 311 31.01 28.08 5.13
C LYS A 311 30.05 29.13 5.67
N GLU A 312 30.51 29.83 6.70
CA GLU A 312 29.80 30.94 7.30
C GLU A 312 29.52 32.01 6.23
N ILE A 313 28.24 32.25 5.93
CA ILE A 313 27.82 33.34 5.03
C ILE A 313 27.86 34.60 5.89
N VAL A 314 29.00 35.29 5.91
CA VAL A 314 29.24 36.44 6.80
C VAL A 314 28.37 37.66 6.44
N VAL A 315 27.81 37.72 5.22
CA VAL A 315 26.93 38.81 4.75
C VAL A 315 25.94 38.27 3.72
N GLU A 316 24.66 38.14 4.09
CA GLU A 316 23.58 37.65 3.22
C GLU A 316 23.34 38.57 2.00
N ASP A 317 23.55 39.89 2.15
CA ASP A 317 23.36 40.90 1.09
C ASP A 317 24.30 40.73 -0.12
N ARG A 318 25.31 39.84 -0.04
CA ARG A 318 26.23 39.53 -1.15
C ARG A 318 25.86 38.27 -1.92
N VAL A 319 24.81 37.55 -1.49
CA VAL A 319 24.29 36.40 -2.22
C VAL A 319 23.49 36.92 -3.40
N HIS A 320 24.07 36.81 -4.61
CA HIS A 320 23.38 37.20 -5.81
C HIS A 320 22.17 36.29 -6.01
N LEU A 321 20.97 36.87 -6.11
CA LEU A 321 19.76 36.11 -6.45
C LEU A 321 20.01 35.39 -7.79
N HIS A 322 19.93 34.07 -7.78
CA HIS A 322 20.08 33.28 -8.99
C HIS A 322 18.80 33.37 -9.81
N ASP A 323 18.85 34.11 -10.91
CA ASP A 323 17.73 34.23 -11.84
C ASP A 323 17.82 33.15 -12.92
N CYS A 324 16.95 32.14 -12.82
CA CYS A 324 16.83 31.05 -13.79
C CYS A 324 16.07 31.47 -15.08
N GLY A 325 15.42 32.64 -15.12
CA GLY A 325 14.61 33.12 -16.25
C GLY A 325 13.24 32.43 -16.37
N ASP A 326 12.48 32.72 -17.43
CA ASP A 326 11.11 32.22 -17.61
C ASP A 326 11.04 30.73 -18.04
N LEU A 327 10.02 30.00 -17.59
CA LEU A 327 9.77 28.58 -17.89
C LEU A 327 9.20 28.37 -19.32
N THR A 328 9.95 28.77 -20.33
CA THR A 328 9.49 28.83 -21.73
C THR A 328 10.18 27.84 -22.67
N ASN A 329 11.36 27.32 -22.32
CA ASN A 329 12.11 26.44 -23.21
C ASN A 329 11.60 25.00 -23.12
N ILE A 330 11.24 24.40 -24.25
CA ILE A 330 10.75 23.01 -24.32
C ILE A 330 11.87 22.11 -24.84
N CYS A 331 12.15 21.01 -24.14
CA CYS A 331 13.10 20.01 -24.59
C CYS A 331 12.55 19.25 -25.80
N SER A 332 13.30 19.17 -26.91
CA SER A 332 12.85 18.50 -28.14
C SER A 332 12.71 16.97 -28.02
N GLU A 333 13.27 16.37 -26.98
CA GLU A 333 13.31 14.90 -26.82
C GLU A 333 12.24 14.37 -25.84
N CYS A 334 11.85 15.16 -24.84
CA CYS A 334 10.88 14.77 -23.81
C CYS A 334 9.76 15.78 -23.56
N ASP A 335 9.70 16.86 -24.35
CA ASP A 335 8.71 17.94 -24.24
C ASP A 335 8.59 18.60 -22.85
N ALA A 336 9.58 18.39 -21.98
CA ALA A 336 9.66 19.01 -20.67
C ALA A 336 9.97 20.51 -20.79
N LYS A 337 9.28 21.34 -20.00
CA LYS A 337 9.54 22.78 -19.91
C LYS A 337 10.69 23.06 -18.96
N HIS A 338 11.59 23.95 -19.36
CA HIS A 338 12.80 24.37 -18.66
C HIS A 338 12.92 25.89 -18.62
N PHE A 339 13.60 26.38 -17.60
CA PHE A 339 13.85 27.80 -17.43
C PHE A 339 14.84 28.31 -18.49
N ALA A 340 14.59 29.51 -19.01
CA ALA A 340 15.28 30.03 -20.18
C ALA A 340 16.81 30.12 -20.01
N LYS A 341 17.28 30.45 -18.80
CA LYS A 341 18.70 30.66 -18.50
C LYS A 341 19.43 29.38 -18.07
N GLU A 342 18.70 28.28 -17.87
CA GLU A 342 19.28 26.96 -17.58
C GLU A 342 19.67 26.18 -18.85
N MET A 343 19.30 26.68 -20.03
CA MET A 343 19.57 26.01 -21.31
C MET A 343 21.07 25.96 -21.63
N PRO A 344 21.70 24.78 -21.70
CA PRO A 344 23.09 24.65 -22.10
C PRO A 344 23.29 25.07 -23.56
N LYS A 345 24.50 25.55 -23.94
CA LYS A 345 24.84 25.95 -25.32
C LYS A 345 24.53 24.88 -26.38
N ASP A 346 24.58 23.62 -25.97
CA ASP A 346 24.32 22.46 -26.83
C ASP A 346 22.82 22.21 -27.11
N LYS A 347 21.91 23.03 -26.55
CA LYS A 347 20.44 22.86 -26.59
C LYS A 347 19.93 21.49 -26.09
N LYS A 348 20.79 20.72 -25.43
CA LYS A 348 20.47 19.41 -24.85
C LYS A 348 20.54 19.50 -23.33
N PHE A 349 19.40 19.34 -22.67
CA PHE A 349 19.33 19.32 -21.22
C PHE A 349 19.91 18.01 -20.67
N GLN A 350 20.86 18.11 -19.75
CA GLN A 350 21.43 16.94 -19.09
C GLN A 350 20.47 16.33 -18.06
N GLN A 351 19.64 17.16 -17.42
CA GLN A 351 18.80 16.73 -16.30
C GLN A 351 17.50 16.04 -16.72
N CYS A 352 16.85 16.43 -17.82
CA CYS A 352 15.56 15.83 -18.18
C CYS A 352 15.68 14.53 -18.97
N CYS A 353 16.61 14.47 -19.92
CA CYS A 353 16.67 13.41 -20.92
C CYS A 353 18.07 12.78 -21.01
N ALA A 354 19.02 13.19 -20.16
CA ALA A 354 20.44 12.80 -20.26
C ALA A 354 20.99 12.93 -21.70
N LYS A 355 20.65 14.05 -22.38
CA LYS A 355 20.93 14.30 -23.81
C LYS A 355 20.18 13.40 -24.83
N GLY A 356 19.01 12.89 -24.48
CA GLY A 356 18.15 12.08 -25.36
C GLY A 356 18.26 10.56 -25.14
N ASN A 357 18.90 10.13 -24.05
CA ASN A 357 19.05 8.70 -23.72
C ASN A 357 17.83 8.11 -23.00
N VAL A 358 16.96 8.97 -22.47
CA VAL A 358 15.73 8.55 -21.78
C VAL A 358 14.55 8.92 -22.66
N ILE A 359 13.99 7.93 -23.35
CA ILE A 359 12.74 8.07 -24.08
C ILE A 359 11.62 7.99 -23.05
N ILE A 360 11.06 9.14 -22.68
CA ILE A 360 9.85 9.17 -21.84
C ILE A 360 8.67 8.81 -22.75
N PRO A 361 7.93 7.73 -22.48
CA PRO A 361 6.75 7.39 -23.27
C PRO A 361 5.77 8.56 -23.24
N PRO A 362 5.04 8.83 -24.34
CA PRO A 362 4.10 9.94 -24.39
C PRO A 362 3.13 9.85 -23.21
N ALA A 363 2.90 10.99 -22.57
CA ALA A 363 2.00 11.06 -21.42
C ALA A 363 0.68 10.37 -21.77
N LYS A 364 0.21 9.48 -20.89
CA LYS A 364 -1.09 8.83 -21.08
C LYS A 364 -2.13 9.94 -21.26
N PRO A 365 -3.06 9.81 -22.22
CA PRO A 365 -4.10 10.80 -22.40
C PRO A 365 -4.80 11.00 -21.07
N CYS A 366 -5.04 12.27 -20.72
CA CYS A 366 -5.73 12.64 -19.50
C CYS A 366 -7.05 11.83 -19.45
N PRO A 367 -7.30 11.06 -18.37
CA PRO A 367 -8.55 10.32 -18.24
C PRO A 367 -9.74 11.25 -18.44
N GLU A 368 -10.74 10.79 -19.19
CA GLU A 368 -11.90 11.58 -19.59
C GLU A 368 -12.59 12.37 -18.45
N PRO A 369 -12.68 11.86 -17.20
CA PRO A 369 -13.21 12.65 -16.08
C PRO A 369 -12.36 13.88 -15.73
N LEU A 370 -11.04 13.72 -15.74
CA LEU A 370 -10.08 14.80 -15.44
C LEU A 370 -10.03 15.82 -16.58
N ALA A 371 -10.12 15.38 -17.84
CA ALA A 371 -10.21 16.27 -18.98
C ALA A 371 -11.49 17.12 -18.92
N SER A 372 -12.62 16.51 -18.53
CA SER A 372 -13.90 17.19 -18.36
C SER A 372 -13.89 18.18 -17.20
N LEU A 373 -13.19 17.88 -16.10
CA LEU A 373 -12.99 18.82 -14.99
C LEU A 373 -12.12 20.02 -15.40
N LEU A 374 -11.00 19.77 -16.07
CA LEU A 374 -10.08 20.84 -16.50
C LEU A 374 -10.68 21.75 -17.58
N GLN A 375 -11.68 21.26 -18.32
CA GLN A 375 -12.42 22.01 -19.33
C GLN A 375 -13.76 22.58 -18.81
N ASN A 376 -14.05 22.48 -17.51
CA ASN A 376 -15.31 22.90 -16.89
C ASN A 376 -16.57 22.28 -17.52
N ARG A 377 -16.46 21.07 -18.08
CA ARG A 377 -17.56 20.27 -18.67
C ARG A 377 -18.03 19.15 -17.75
N HIS A 378 -17.50 19.05 -16.54
CA HIS A 378 -17.87 18.02 -15.59
C HIS A 378 -19.22 18.38 -14.93
N PRO A 379 -20.16 17.41 -14.79
CA PRO A 379 -21.52 17.68 -14.30
C PRO A 379 -21.59 18.29 -12.90
N GLN A 380 -20.57 18.10 -12.06
CA GLN A 380 -20.48 18.75 -10.74
C GLN A 380 -20.10 20.24 -10.79
N VAL A 381 -19.50 20.74 -11.88
CA VAL A 381 -19.14 22.17 -12.00
C VAL A 381 -20.40 23.03 -12.10
N ALA A 382 -21.45 22.53 -12.75
CA ALA A 382 -22.77 23.16 -12.80
C ALA A 382 -23.49 23.22 -11.43
N GLN A 383 -23.06 22.41 -10.45
CA GLN A 383 -23.63 22.41 -9.10
C GLN A 383 -22.91 23.38 -8.15
N ILE A 384 -21.69 23.82 -8.48
CA ILE A 384 -20.85 24.64 -7.60
C ILE A 384 -20.80 26.11 -8.05
N TYR A 385 -20.95 26.40 -9.34
CA TYR A 385 -21.00 27.77 -9.86
C TYR A 385 -22.14 27.95 -10.87
N PRO A 386 -23.31 28.45 -10.45
CA PRO A 386 -24.31 28.95 -11.39
C PRO A 386 -23.94 30.38 -11.77
N LEU A 387 -23.08 30.55 -12.78
CA LEU A 387 -22.94 31.84 -13.43
C LEU A 387 -22.89 31.68 -14.95
N ASP A 388 -23.91 32.29 -15.56
CA ASP A 388 -23.97 32.70 -16.94
C ASP A 388 -22.65 33.35 -17.38
N ILE A 389 -21.98 32.71 -18.32
CA ILE A 389 -21.11 33.40 -19.27
C ILE A 389 -21.78 33.21 -20.62
N GLN A 390 -22.80 34.03 -20.87
CA GLN A 390 -23.20 34.35 -22.23
C GLN A 390 -22.03 35.12 -22.87
N GLU A 391 -21.53 34.55 -23.96
CA GLU A 391 -21.01 35.21 -25.16
C GLU A 391 -20.39 36.60 -24.98
N MET A 392 -19.06 36.65 -24.95
CA MET A 392 -18.31 37.71 -25.62
C MET A 392 -17.47 37.08 -26.73
N ASP A 393 -18.06 37.03 -27.93
CA ASP A 393 -17.39 37.27 -29.21
C ASP A 393 -18.32 38.11 -30.09
#